data_AF-A0A7J5EAW8-F1
#
_entry.id   AF-A0A7J5EAW8-F1
#
_cell.length_a   1.000
_cell.length_b   1.000
_cell.length_c   1.000
_cell.angle_alpha   90.00
_cell.angle_beta   90.00
_cell.angle_gamma   90.00
#
_symmetry.space_group_name_H-M   'P 1'
#
loop_
_entity.id
_entity.type
_entity.pdbx_description
1 polymer ?
#
loop_
_entity_poly.entity_id
_entity_poly.type
_entity_poly.pdbx_seq_one_letter_code
_entity_poly.pdbx_strand_id
1 'polypeptide(L)' 'TKFYYTKNSWGTKTGGKEMKYDGYWYMSESYVRLKTIAFMVHKDAVPKEIRERLGF' A
#
# COMPACT_ATOMS: atom_id res chain seq x y z
N THR A 1 5.25 13.65 -8.59
CA THR A 1 4.26 13.19 -7.59
C THR A 1 4.62 11.80 -7.12
N LYS A 2 4.54 11.52 -5.82
CA LYS A 2 4.88 10.19 -5.26
C LYS A 2 3.69 9.23 -5.37
N PHE A 3 3.99 7.98 -5.71
CA PHE A 3 3.03 6.88 -5.79
C PHE A 3 3.59 5.66 -5.07
N TYR A 4 2.71 4.93 -4.39
CA TYR A 4 2.99 3.61 -3.83
C TYR A 4 2.68 2.54 -4.87
N TYR A 5 3.60 1.60 -5.06
CA TYR A 5 3.41 0.44 -5.90
C TYR A 5 2.64 -0.63 -5.12
N THR A 6 1.39 -0.87 -5.51
CA THR A 6 0.44 -1.68 -4.74
C THR A 6 0.09 -2.94 -5.52
N LYS A 7 0.35 -4.11 -4.94
CA LYS A 7 -0.13 -5.38 -5.50
C LYS A 7 -1.63 -5.52 -5.23
N ASN A 8 -2.41 -5.76 -6.27
CA ASN A 8 -3.83 -6.09 -6.13
C ASN A 8 -4.07 -7.60 -6.28
N SER A 9 -5.24 -8.07 -5.90
CA SER A 9 -5.64 -9.49 -5.90
C SER A 9 -6.72 -9.81 -6.95
N TRP A 10 -6.82 -9.00 -8.01
CA TRP A 10 -7.78 -9.21 -9.11
C TRP A 10 -7.19 -10.04 -10.27
N GLY A 11 -5.97 -10.56 -10.10
CA GLY A 11 -5.22 -11.24 -11.15
C GLY A 11 -4.56 -10.26 -12.14
N THR A 12 -3.96 -10.81 -13.21
CA THR A 12 -3.30 -10.02 -14.27
C THR A 12 -4.22 -9.77 -15.46
N LYS A 13 -5.40 -10.41 -15.49
CA LYS A 13 -6.39 -10.31 -16.57
C LYS A 13 -7.71 -9.80 -16.03
N THR A 14 -8.33 -8.86 -16.74
CA THR A 14 -9.70 -8.40 -16.43
C THR A 14 -10.51 -8.38 -17.72
N GLY A 15 -11.68 -9.04 -17.70
CA GLY A 15 -12.52 -9.14 -18.91
C GLY A 15 -11.82 -9.81 -20.10
N GLY A 16 -10.92 -10.77 -19.83
CA GLY A 16 -10.15 -11.48 -20.87
C GLY A 16 -8.96 -10.70 -21.45
N LYS A 17 -8.70 -9.45 -21.00
CA LYS A 17 -7.56 -8.63 -21.44
C LYS A 17 -6.49 -8.55 -20.35
N GLU A 18 -5.23 -8.57 -20.75
CA GLU A 18 -4.11 -8.31 -19.85
C GLU A 18 -4.22 -6.89 -19.29
N MET A 19 -3.98 -6.75 -17.99
CA MET A 19 -3.91 -5.47 -17.33
C MET A 19 -2.56 -4.82 -17.62
N LYS A 20 -2.55 -3.51 -17.88
CA LYS A 20 -1.35 -2.73 -18.24
C LYS A 20 -0.17 -2.87 -17.27
N TYR A 21 -0.43 -3.22 -16.01
CA TYR A 21 0.57 -3.29 -14.94
C TYR A 21 0.56 -4.65 -14.23
N ASP A 22 0.18 -5.73 -14.91
CA ASP A 22 0.27 -7.10 -14.40
C ASP A 22 -0.38 -7.29 -13.01
N GLY A 23 -1.55 -6.67 -12.79
CA GLY A 23 -2.29 -6.73 -11.53
C GLY A 23 -1.80 -5.76 -10.44
N TYR A 24 -0.84 -4.87 -10.74
CA TYR A 24 -0.38 -3.82 -9.83
C TYR A 24 -1.04 -2.47 -10.10
N TRP A 25 -1.12 -1.67 -9.05
CA TRP A 25 -1.66 -0.33 -9.06
C TRP A 25 -0.59 0.66 -8.59
N TYR A 26 -0.75 1.91 -9.02
CA TYR A 26 0.03 3.04 -8.51
C TYR A 26 -0.93 3.95 -7.76
N MET A 27 -0.83 3.96 -6.44
CA MET A 27 -1.70 4.76 -5.58
C MET A 27 -0.98 6.05 -5.21
N SER A 28 -1.56 7.21 -5.53
CA SER A 28 -0.94 8.49 -5.18
C SER A 28 -0.82 8.64 -3.67
N GLU A 29 0.24 9.32 -3.21
CA GLU A 29 0.44 9.58 -1.79
C GLU A 29 -0.78 10.25 -1.14
N SER A 30 -1.40 11.23 -1.82
CA SER A 30 -2.60 11.92 -1.32
C SER A 30 -3.79 10.98 -1.18
N TYR A 31 -3.97 10.04 -2.10
CA TYR A 31 -5.07 9.06 -2.01
C TYR A 31 -4.86 8.13 -0.82
N VAL A 32 -3.64 7.60 -0.64
CA VAL A 32 -3.31 6.73 0.50
C VAL A 32 -3.52 7.46 1.83
N ARG A 33 -3.05 8.71 1.96
CA ARG A 33 -3.26 9.51 3.17
C ARG A 33 -4.73 9.77 3.50
N LEU A 34 -5.58 9.93 2.49
CA LEU A 34 -6.99 10.25 2.67
C LEU A 34 -7.88 9.01 2.88
N LYS A 35 -7.53 7.88 2.25
CA LYS A 35 -8.44 6.73 2.12
C LYS A 35 -8.00 5.46 2.86
N THR A 36 -6.79 5.40 3.41
CA THR A 36 -6.36 4.25 4.23
C THR A 36 -7.09 4.24 5.57
N ILE A 37 -7.71 3.11 5.91
CA ILE A 37 -8.38 2.90 7.20
C ILE A 37 -7.43 2.25 8.21
N ALA A 38 -6.72 1.21 7.77
CA ALA A 38 -5.75 0.49 8.59
C ALA A 38 -4.66 -0.12 7.72
N PHE A 39 -3.51 -0.41 8.32
CA PHE A 39 -2.40 -1.13 7.70
C PHE A 39 -1.64 -1.94 8.76
N MET A 40 -0.85 -2.90 8.33
CA MET A 40 -0.05 -3.75 9.20
C MET A 40 1.41 -3.74 8.74
N VAL A 41 2.31 -3.66 9.69
CA VAL A 41 3.76 -3.71 9.46
C VAL A 41 4.43 -4.52 10.56
N HIS A 42 5.62 -5.04 10.28
CA HIS A 42 6.48 -5.61 11.32
C HIS A 42 6.89 -4.51 12.32
N LYS A 43 7.07 -4.86 13.60
CA LYS A 43 7.41 -3.87 14.66
C LYS A 43 8.68 -3.09 14.35
N ASP A 44 9.67 -3.73 13.72
CA ASP A 44 10.94 -3.08 13.35
C ASP A 44 10.80 -2.02 12.24
N ALA A 45 9.69 -2.04 11.49
CA ALA A 45 9.40 -1.00 10.51
C ALA A 45 8.87 0.30 11.17
N VAL A 46 8.52 0.25 12.45
CA VAL A 46 8.03 1.42 13.20
C VAL A 46 9.24 2.19 13.77
N PRO A 47 9.41 3.49 13.46
CA PRO A 47 10.49 4.31 14.02
C PRO A 47 10.54 4.25 15.55
N LYS A 48 11.75 4.26 16.13
CA LYS A 48 12.00 4.15 17.58
C LYS A 48 11.14 5.13 18.41
N GLU A 49 11.06 6.38 18.00
CA GLU A 49 10.28 7.42 18.67
C GLU A 49 8.77 7.11 18.72
N ILE A 50 8.23 6.44 17.69
CA ILE A 50 6.82 6.05 17.64
C ILE A 50 6.59 4.80 18.50
N ARG A 51 7.53 3.85 18.45
CA ARG A 51 7.51 2.63 19.29
C ARG A 51 7.46 2.96 20.78
N GLU A 52 8.33 3.85 21.24
CA GLU A 52 8.36 4.33 22.63
C GLU A 52 7.02 4.94 23.06
N ARG A 53 6.36 5.71 22.19
CA ARG A 53 5.02 6.28 22.46
C ARG A 53 3.90 5.24 22.50
N LEU A 54 4.04 4.14 21.77
CA LEU A 54 3.07 3.04 21.72
C LEU A 54 3.31 1.96 22.77
N GLY A 55 4.46 1.98 23.47
CA GLY A 55 4.78 1.06 24.56
C GLY A 55 5.22 -0.34 24.11
N PHE A 56 5.89 -0.45 22.95
CA PHE A 56 6.49 -1.72 22.50
C PHE A 56 7.83 -1.53 21.79
#